data_AF-A0A8H8RCY9-F1
#
_entry.id   AF-A0A8H8RCY9-F1
#
_cell.length_a   1.000
_cell.length_b   1.000
_cell.length_c   1.000
_cell.angle_alpha   90.00
_cell.angle_beta   90.00
_cell.angle_gamma   90.00
#
_symmetry.space_group_name_H-M   'P 1'
#
loop_
_entity.id
_entity.type
_entity.pdbx_description
1 polymer ?
#
loop_
_entity_poly.entity_id
_entity_poly.type
_entity_poly.pdbx_seq_one_letter_code
_entity_poly.pdbx_strand_id
1 'polypeptide(L)'
;MAAISSYKGEVLIEWLKEASLFLEIHGFMPYINGSKRNPLSIKSLYYTKSSPRSLELAIKYLEKETEYSRNTKQALGAIKSTISANNVNRFKD
;
A
#
# COMPACT_ATOMS: atom_id res chain seq x y z
N MET A 1 26.28 2.63 29.08
CA MET A 1 24.97 2.10 28.62
C MET A 1 24.42 2.95 27.46
N ALA A 2 24.98 2.86 26.25
CA ALA A 2 24.54 3.67 25.10
C ALA A 2 24.40 2.90 23.78
N ALA A 3 24.55 1.57 23.77
CA ALA A 3 24.56 0.77 22.55
C ALA A 3 23.19 0.19 22.15
N ILE A 4 22.21 0.18 23.07
CA ILE A 4 20.91 -0.49 22.84
C ILE A 4 19.94 0.42 22.05
N SER A 5 20.08 1.75 22.11
CA SER A 5 19.22 2.66 21.35
C SER A 5 19.62 2.77 19.87
N SER A 6 20.92 2.69 19.54
CA SER A 6 21.43 2.72 18.16
C SER A 6 20.92 1.52 17.35
N TYR A 7 21.04 0.32 17.93
CA TYR A 7 20.66 -0.93 17.26
C TYR A 7 19.16 -1.00 16.94
N LYS A 8 18.30 -0.52 17.86
CA LYS A 8 16.85 -0.45 17.61
C LYS A 8 16.48 0.59 16.55
N GLY A 9 17.22 1.69 16.46
CA GLY A 9 17.02 2.72 15.45
C GLY A 9 17.40 2.25 14.04
N GLU A 10 18.54 1.55 13.92
CA GLU A 10 19.01 1.00 12.65
C GLU A 10 18.08 -0.07 12.08
N VAL A 11 17.61 -1.00 12.93
CA VAL A 11 16.62 -2.02 12.54
C VAL A 11 15.31 -1.40 12.08
N LEU A 12 14.86 -0.31 12.71
CA LEU A 12 13.65 0.41 12.31
C LEU A 12 13.81 1.08 10.93
N ILE A 13 14.97 1.69 10.67
CA ILE A 13 15.27 2.34 9.38
C ILE A 13 15.33 1.31 8.25
N GLU A 14 15.94 0.16 8.49
CA GLU A 14 16.02 -0.92 7.52
C GLU A 14 14.62 -1.48 7.19
N TRP A 15 13.80 -1.73 8.21
CA TRP A 15 12.40 -2.12 8.04
C TRP A 15 11.59 -1.12 7.21
N LEU A 16 11.77 0.18 7.46
CA LEU A 16 11.08 1.23 6.72
C LEU A 16 11.50 1.29 5.25
N LYS A 17 12.79 1.07 4.96
CA LYS A 17 13.29 1.00 3.58
C LYS A 17 12.73 -0.20 2.83
N GLU A 18 12.76 -1.38 3.45
CA GLU A 18 12.20 -2.60 2.87
C GLU A 18 10.70 -2.47 2.62
N ALA A 19 9.95 -1.96 3.60
CA ALA A 19 8.53 -1.71 3.45
C ALA A 19 8.23 -0.69 2.35
N SER A 20 9.04 0.35 2.21
CA SER A 20 8.87 1.37 1.17
C SER A 20 9.11 0.80 -0.22
N LEU A 21 10.24 0.11 -0.43
CA LEU A 21 10.57 -0.56 -1.69
C LEU A 21 9.50 -1.57 -2.07
N PHE A 22 9.00 -2.32 -1.09
CA PHE A 22 7.95 -3.29 -1.28
C PHE A 22 6.65 -2.64 -1.79
N LEU A 23 6.21 -1.56 -1.14
CA LEU A 23 5.01 -0.83 -1.56
C LEU A 23 5.17 -0.21 -2.94
N GLU A 24 6.41 0.15 -3.31
CA GLU A 24 6.75 0.69 -4.62
C GLU A 24 6.66 -0.38 -5.72
N ILE A 25 7.26 -1.56 -5.50
CA ILE A 25 7.18 -2.71 -6.42
C ILE A 25 5.72 -3.11 -6.70
N HIS A 26 4.87 -3.07 -5.67
CA HIS A 26 3.44 -3.42 -5.80
C HIS A 26 2.55 -2.24 -6.21
N GLY A 27 3.14 -1.10 -6.60
CA GLY A 27 2.42 0.07 -7.11
C GLY A 27 1.48 0.71 -6.09
N PHE A 28 1.66 0.44 -4.79
CA PHE A 28 0.83 0.99 -3.71
C PHE A 28 1.44 2.25 -3.10
N MET A 29 2.76 2.44 -3.22
CA MET A 29 3.47 3.63 -2.73
C MET A 29 2.85 4.97 -3.19
N PRO A 30 2.38 5.14 -4.45
CA PRO A 30 1.74 6.38 -4.87
C PRO A 30 0.52 6.79 -4.03
N TYR A 31 -0.20 5.83 -3.44
CA TYR A 31 -1.35 6.11 -2.58
C TYR A 31 -0.95 6.48 -1.15
N ILE A 32 0.26 6.10 -0.72
CA ILE A 32 0.82 6.41 0.60
C ILE A 32 1.51 7.77 0.60
N ASN A 33 2.32 8.07 -0.43
CA ASN A 33 3.05 9.32 -0.54
C ASN A 33 2.21 10.49 -1.09
N GLY A 34 0.93 10.25 -1.40
CA GLY A 34 -0.01 11.26 -1.87
C GLY A 34 0.10 11.62 -3.36
N SER A 35 0.97 10.96 -4.12
CA SER A 35 1.09 11.15 -5.58
C SER A 35 -0.19 10.72 -6.33
N LYS A 36 -0.85 9.65 -5.87
CA LYS A 36 -2.19 9.24 -6.31
C LYS A 36 -3.18 9.38 -5.18
N ARG A 37 -4.35 9.94 -5.49
CA ARG A 37 -5.48 9.96 -4.55
C ARG A 37 -6.14 8.59 -4.50
N ASN A 38 -6.46 8.15 -3.29
CA ASN A 38 -7.31 6.97 -3.08
C ASN A 38 -8.69 7.21 -3.74
N PRO A 39 -9.16 6.33 -4.65
CA PRO A 39 -10.45 6.48 -5.31
C PRO A 39 -11.62 6.58 -4.31
N LEU A 40 -11.54 5.88 -3.17
CA LEU A 40 -12.58 5.91 -2.13
C LEU A 40 -12.75 7.31 -1.52
N SER A 41 -11.69 8.12 -1.42
CA SER A 41 -11.78 9.48 -0.86
C SER A 41 -12.22 10.53 -1.87
N ILE A 42 -12.26 10.20 -3.17
CA ILE A 42 -12.61 11.12 -4.25
C ILE A 42 -13.87 10.71 -5.03
N LYS A 43 -14.61 9.69 -4.57
CA LYS A 43 -15.82 9.21 -5.23
C LYS A 43 -16.82 10.33 -5.56
N SER A 44 -16.94 11.35 -4.70
CA SER A 44 -17.81 12.51 -4.89
C SER A 44 -17.47 13.39 -6.11
N LEU A 45 -16.24 13.30 -6.63
CA LEU A 45 -15.83 13.96 -7.87
C LEU A 45 -16.41 13.29 -9.11
N TYR A 46 -16.75 12.00 -9.02
CA TYR A 46 -17.23 11.18 -10.15
C TYR A 46 -18.71 10.83 -10.03
N TYR A 47 -19.22 10.72 -8.80
CA TYR A 47 -20.60 10.36 -8.50
C TYR A 47 -21.31 11.48 -7.72
N THR A 48 -22.62 11.56 -7.95
CA THR A 48 -23.56 12.16 -7.01
C THR A 48 -23.83 11.18 -5.87
N LYS A 49 -24.84 11.43 -5.02
CA LYS A 49 -25.20 10.47 -3.95
C LYS A 49 -25.61 9.08 -4.47
N SER A 50 -26.19 9.01 -5.67
CA SER A 50 -26.82 7.77 -6.18
C SER A 50 -26.46 7.41 -7.62
N SER A 51 -25.82 8.32 -8.38
CA SER A 51 -25.53 8.09 -9.80
C SER A 51 -24.18 8.66 -10.22
N PRO A 52 -23.54 8.13 -11.27
CA PRO A 52 -22.41 8.79 -11.90
C PRO A 52 -22.82 10.17 -12.41
N ARG A 53 -21.92 11.15 -12.31
CA ARG A 53 -22.14 12.49 -12.88
C ARG A 53 -22.16 12.47 -14.41
N SER A 54 -21.45 11.52 -15.03
CA SER A 54 -21.52 11.20 -16.46
C SER A 54 -21.00 9.78 -16.71
N LEU A 55 -21.27 9.22 -17.88
CA LEU A 55 -20.76 7.90 -18.29
C LEU A 55 -19.23 7.88 -18.33
N GLU A 56 -18.62 8.92 -18.88
CA GLU A 56 -17.16 9.05 -18.96
C GLU A 56 -16.50 9.09 -17.57
N LEU A 57 -17.11 9.82 -16.62
CA LEU A 57 -16.63 9.85 -15.24
C LEU A 57 -16.84 8.52 -14.52
N ALA A 58 -17.90 7.78 -14.84
CA ALA A 58 -18.13 6.43 -14.31
C ALA A 58 -17.00 5.48 -14.73
N ILE A 59 -16.64 5.48 -16.02
CA ILE A 59 -15.56 4.65 -16.57
C ILE A 59 -14.23 5.03 -15.92
N LYS A 60 -13.90 6.34 -15.87
CA LYS A 60 -12.67 6.83 -15.22
C LYS A 60 -12.57 6.44 -13.75
N TYR A 61 -13.68 6.48 -13.01
CA TYR A 61 -13.70 6.06 -11.62
C TYR A 61 -13.49 4.55 -11.49
N LEU A 62 -14.15 3.75 -12.33
CA LEU A 62 -14.01 2.29 -12.33
C LEU A 62 -12.57 1.86 -12.62
N GLU A 63 -11.89 2.51 -13.57
CA GLU A 63 -10.48 2.27 -13.86
C GLU A 63 -9.60 2.53 -12.63
N LYS A 64 -9.80 3.68 -11.96
CA LYS A 64 -9.07 4.05 -10.75
C LYS A 64 -9.33 3.08 -9.60
N GLU A 65 -10.58 2.70 -9.37
CA GLU A 65 -10.97 1.77 -8.33
C GLU A 65 -10.40 0.36 -8.58
N THR A 66 -10.39 -0.08 -9.85
CA THR A 66 -9.80 -1.35 -10.26
C THR A 66 -8.29 -1.36 -10.06
N GLU A 67 -7.59 -0.30 -10.47
CA GLU A 67 -6.15 -0.15 -10.25
C GLU A 67 -5.81 -0.20 -8.75
N TYR A 68 -6.53 0.59 -7.94
CA TYR A 68 -6.34 0.65 -6.51
C TYR A 68 -6.58 -0.71 -5.83
N SER A 69 -7.67 -1.40 -6.20
CA SER A 69 -8.01 -2.73 -5.68
C SER A 69 -6.93 -3.77 -6.01
N ARG A 70 -6.44 -3.77 -7.26
CA ARG A 70 -5.35 -4.66 -7.70
C ARG A 70 -4.08 -4.42 -6.90
N ASN A 71 -3.64 -3.17 -6.78
CA ASN A 71 -2.39 -2.83 -6.08
C ASN A 71 -2.52 -3.12 -4.58
N THR A 72 -3.69 -2.86 -3.99
CA THR A 72 -3.97 -3.22 -2.58
C THR A 72 -3.85 -4.72 -2.35
N LYS A 73 -4.44 -5.54 -3.23
CA LYS A 73 -4.37 -7.01 -3.12
C LYS A 73 -2.94 -7.53 -3.26
N GLN A 74 -2.17 -6.98 -4.21
CA GLN A 74 -0.78 -7.36 -4.41
C GLN A 74 0.09 -6.98 -3.20
N ALA A 75 -0.04 -5.74 -2.71
CA ALA A 75 0.66 -5.29 -1.51
C ALA A 75 0.30 -6.14 -0.28
N LEU A 76 -0.99 -6.40 -0.02
CA LEU A 76 -1.41 -7.24 1.10
C LEU A 76 -0.93 -8.68 0.97
N GLY A 77 -1.05 -9.27 -0.22
CA GLY A 77 -0.62 -10.65 -0.47
C GLY A 77 0.87 -10.83 -0.20
N ALA A 78 1.68 -9.90 -0.69
CA ALA A 78 3.12 -10.02 -0.52
C ALA A 78 3.57 -9.60 0.91
N ILE A 79 2.86 -8.72 1.64
CA ILE A 79 3.08 -8.48 3.09
C ILE A 79 2.88 -9.78 3.87
N LYS A 80 1.77 -10.49 3.59
CA LYS A 80 1.48 -11.78 4.23
C LYS A 80 2.57 -12.81 3.92
N SER A 81 3.07 -12.83 2.68
CA SER A 81 4.19 -13.69 2.27
C SER A 81 5.47 -13.39 3.05
N THR A 82 5.86 -12.12 3.15
CA THR A 82 7.07 -11.69 3.89
C THR A 82 6.97 -12.01 5.37
N ILE A 83 5.82 -11.74 6.02
CA ILE A 83 5.60 -12.09 7.43
C ILE A 83 5.69 -13.61 7.61
N SER A 84 5.09 -14.39 6.70
CA SER A 84 5.17 -15.85 6.75
C SER A 84 6.60 -16.35 6.60
N ALA A 85 7.38 -15.80 5.67
CA ALA A 85 8.78 -16.17 5.47
C ALA A 85 9.65 -15.85 6.69
N ASN A 86 9.46 -14.66 7.28
CA ASN A 86 10.16 -14.26 8.50
C ASN A 86 9.79 -15.16 9.69
N ASN A 87 8.53 -15.58 9.81
CA ASN A 87 8.11 -16.53 10.83
C ASN A 87 8.76 -17.90 10.62
N VAL A 88 8.79 -18.43 9.40
CA VAL A 88 9.46 -19.71 9.11
C VAL A 88 10.94 -19.66 9.44
N ASN A 89 11.63 -18.56 9.15
CA ASN A 89 13.04 -18.40 9.50
C ASN A 89 13.28 -18.35 11.01
N ARG A 90 12.34 -17.80 11.80
CA ARG A 90 12.44 -17.77 13.28
C ARG A 90 12.24 -19.12 13.98
N PHE A 91 11.64 -20.10 13.32
CA PHE A 91 11.43 -21.45 13.87
C PHE A 91 12.43 -22.49 13.33
N LYS A 92 13.44 -22.04 12.58
CA LYS A 92 14.55 -22.87 12.09
C LYS A 92 15.81 -22.80 12.97
N ASP A 93 15.83 -21.88 13.94
CA ASP A 93 16.78 -21.85 15.06
C ASP A 93 16.19 -22.61 16.26
#